data_AF-A0A954YG86-F1
#
_entry.id   AF-A0A954YG86-F1
#
_cell.length_a   1.000
_cell.length_b   1.000
_cell.length_c   1.000
_cell.angle_alpha   90.00
_cell.angle_beta   90.00
_cell.angle_gamma   90.00
#
_symmetry.space_group_name_H-M   'P 1'
#
loop_
_entity.id
_entity.type
_entity.pdbx_description
1 polymer ?
#
loop_
_entity_poly.entity_id
_entity_poly.type
_entity_poly.pdbx_seq_one_letter_code
_entity_poly.pdbx_strand_id
1 'polypeptide(L)'
;MNRHLVPHHEDPTVPADLARKHGLRGGETVTGETVAGDRNGTRVVQLVSVTAVNDVPIDEWTPPPPLQETTAIDPDERLHFDTPGGPVSMRVVELFTPIGRGQRGLIVAPPRTGKTILLQQLAHGISTNHPDVYMIVL
;
A
#
# COMPACT_ATOMS: atom_id res chain seq x y z
N MET A 1 -7.62 13.33 0.04
CA MET A 1 -7.06 12.00 -0.21
C MET A 1 -8.13 10.92 0.04
N ASN A 2 -9.26 10.97 -0.68
CA ASN A 2 -10.38 10.02 -0.52
C ASN A 2 -11.04 9.75 -1.88
N ARG A 3 -10.21 9.58 -2.92
CA ARG A 3 -10.67 9.37 -4.30
C ARG A 3 -10.49 7.92 -4.78
N HIS A 4 -10.09 7.00 -3.91
CA HIS A 4 -9.90 5.57 -4.20
C HIS A 4 -9.11 5.28 -5.49
N LEU A 5 -8.13 6.13 -5.81
CA LEU A 5 -7.31 6.06 -7.03
C LEU A 5 -8.13 6.12 -8.34
N VAL A 6 -9.32 6.71 -8.31
CA VAL A 6 -10.13 6.97 -9.51
C VAL A 6 -9.57 8.20 -10.24
N PRO A 7 -9.41 8.15 -11.58
CA PRO A 7 -8.90 9.28 -12.35
C PRO A 7 -9.70 10.56 -12.13
N HIS A 8 -9.00 11.67 -11.98
CA HIS A 8 -9.59 13.00 -11.81
C HIS A 8 -8.85 14.05 -12.65
N HIS A 9 -9.56 15.09 -13.08
CA HIS A 9 -9.00 16.16 -13.91
C HIS A 9 -7.93 17.01 -13.19
N GLU A 10 -7.88 16.93 -11.87
CA GLU A 10 -6.86 17.61 -11.04
C GLU A 10 -5.63 16.74 -10.80
N ASP A 11 -5.62 15.50 -11.30
CA ASP A 11 -4.49 14.60 -11.08
C ASP A 11 -3.25 15.15 -11.81
N PRO A 12 -2.10 15.24 -11.12
CA PRO A 12 -0.87 15.68 -11.75
C PRO A 12 -0.47 14.73 -12.88
N THR A 13 -0.20 15.29 -14.06
CA THR A 13 0.42 14.54 -15.15
C THR A 13 1.93 14.41 -14.88
N VAL A 14 2.46 13.20 -15.09
CA VAL A 14 3.90 12.92 -14.98
C VAL A 14 4.54 12.94 -16.38
N PRO A 15 5.47 13.86 -16.68
CA PRO A 15 6.15 13.89 -17.98
C PRO A 15 6.98 12.63 -18.23
N ALA A 16 6.94 12.12 -19.46
CA ALA A 16 7.65 10.89 -19.82
C ALA A 16 9.17 10.98 -19.63
N ASP A 17 9.77 12.17 -19.84
CA ASP A 17 11.19 12.39 -19.60
C ASP A 17 11.55 12.30 -18.11
N LEU A 18 10.70 12.84 -17.24
CA LEU A 18 10.91 12.79 -15.80
C LEU A 18 10.74 11.36 -15.27
N ALA A 19 9.73 10.64 -15.77
CA ALA A 19 9.54 9.22 -15.47
C ALA A 19 10.76 8.37 -15.90
N ARG A 20 11.28 8.58 -17.12
CA ARG A 20 12.48 7.86 -17.59
C ARG A 20 13.72 8.23 -16.79
N LYS A 21 13.94 9.52 -16.52
CA LYS A 21 15.09 10.02 -15.77
C LYS A 21 15.21 9.35 -14.39
N HIS A 22 14.08 9.20 -13.70
CA HIS A 22 14.01 8.61 -12.37
C HIS A 22 13.50 7.15 -12.40
N GLY A 23 13.51 6.47 -13.55
CA GLY A 23 13.09 5.06 -13.62
C GLY A 23 11.71 4.73 -13.02
N LEU A 24 10.78 5.69 -13.00
CA LEU A 24 9.48 5.55 -12.36
C LEU A 24 8.62 4.53 -13.09
N ARG A 25 7.89 3.72 -12.33
CA ARG A 25 6.96 2.71 -12.83
C ARG A 25 5.55 3.00 -12.31
N GLY A 26 4.55 2.35 -12.90
CA GLY A 26 3.18 2.44 -12.36
C GLY A 26 3.12 1.82 -10.97
N GLY A 27 2.53 2.55 -10.01
CA GLY A 27 2.39 2.11 -8.61
C GLY A 27 3.31 2.81 -7.61
N GLU A 28 4.32 3.55 -8.07
CA GLU A 28 5.21 4.33 -7.22
C GLU A 28 4.48 5.54 -6.59
N THR A 29 4.72 5.82 -5.31
CA THR A 29 4.26 7.05 -4.66
C THR A 29 5.30 8.14 -4.88
N VAL A 30 4.91 9.22 -5.56
CA VAL A 30 5.83 10.30 -5.96
C VAL A 30 5.49 11.58 -5.20
N THR A 31 6.50 12.16 -4.54
CA THR A 31 6.43 13.49 -3.94
C THR A 31 7.31 14.44 -4.75
N GLY A 32 6.83 15.66 -4.99
CA GLY A 32 7.55 16.63 -5.78
C GLY A 32 6.76 17.90 -6.04
N GLU A 33 7.38 18.85 -6.71
CA GLU A 33 6.73 20.12 -7.02
C GLU A 33 5.85 19.97 -8.26
N THR A 34 4.67 20.59 -8.20
CA THR A 34 3.73 20.64 -9.31
C THR A 34 3.49 22.07 -9.74
N VAL A 35 3.35 22.30 -11.05
CA VAL A 35 2.88 23.57 -11.60
C VAL A 35 1.46 23.38 -12.13
N ALA A 36 0.59 24.33 -11.82
CA ALA A 36 -0.75 24.41 -12.40
C ALA A 36 -0.79 25.50 -13.47
N GLY A 37 -1.43 25.22 -14.60
CA GLY A 37 -1.66 26.20 -15.66
C GLY A 37 -2.93 25.89 -16.44
N ASP A 38 -3.33 26.81 -17.31
CA ASP A 38 -4.51 26.63 -18.15
C ASP A 38 -4.09 26.24 -19.57
N ARG A 39 -4.53 25.08 -20.03
CA ARG A 39 -4.36 24.64 -21.42
C ARG A 39 -5.74 24.48 -22.03
N ASN A 40 -6.04 25.29 -23.05
CA ASN A 40 -7.33 25.29 -23.74
C ASN A 40 -8.54 25.47 -22.79
N GLY A 41 -8.40 26.30 -21.74
CA GLY A 41 -9.47 26.55 -20.76
C GLY A 41 -9.68 25.43 -19.74
N THR A 42 -8.84 24.38 -19.77
CA THR A 42 -8.81 23.33 -18.74
C THR A 42 -7.59 23.52 -17.86
N ARG A 43 -7.79 23.52 -16.54
CA ARG A 43 -6.70 23.55 -15.56
C ARG A 43 -5.95 22.23 -15.62
N VAL A 44 -4.65 22.29 -15.88
CA VAL A 44 -3.74 21.15 -15.93
C VAL A 44 -2.73 21.29 -14.80
N VAL A 45 -2.52 20.20 -14.05
CA VAL A 45 -1.46 20.09 -13.05
C VAL A 45 -0.39 19.17 -13.62
N GLN A 46 0.88 19.59 -13.56
CA GLN A 46 2.00 18.80 -14.07
C GLN A 46 3.13 18.75 -13.03
N LEU A 47 3.72 17.57 -12.86
CA LEU A 47 4.92 17.37 -12.05
C LEU A 47 6.14 17.99 -12.75
N VAL A 48 6.90 18.82 -12.04
CA VAL A 48 8.10 19.50 -12.57
C VAL A 48 9.40 18.97 -11.97
N SER A 49 9.37 18.55 -10.71
CA SER A 49 10.52 17.99 -10.00
C SER A 49 10.05 16.85 -9.10
N VAL A 50 10.95 15.89 -8.81
CA VAL A 50 10.71 14.80 -7.86
C VAL A 50 11.61 15.04 -6.67
N THR A 51 11.04 15.05 -5.46
CA THR A 51 11.79 15.18 -4.20
C THR A 51 11.95 13.83 -3.50
N ALA A 52 10.95 12.94 -3.60
CA ALA A 52 10.99 11.61 -3.01
C ALA A 52 10.14 10.60 -3.79
N VAL A 53 10.51 9.32 -3.71
CA VAL A 53 9.76 8.19 -4.26
C VAL A 53 9.62 7.11 -3.19
N ASN A 54 8.39 6.66 -2.92
CA ASN A 54 8.04 5.73 -1.83
C ASN A 54 8.65 6.14 -0.48
N ASP A 55 8.48 7.42 -0.13
CA ASP A 55 9.00 8.02 1.11
C ASP A 55 10.54 8.00 1.25
N VAL A 56 11.27 7.65 0.19
CA VAL A 56 12.73 7.73 0.12
C VAL A 56 13.15 8.98 -0.67
N PRO A 57 14.06 9.81 -0.13
CA PRO A 57 14.65 10.93 -0.85
C PRO A 57 15.20 10.52 -2.22
N ILE A 58 14.97 11.36 -3.25
CA ILE A 58 15.28 11.00 -4.64
C ILE A 58 16.78 10.73 -4.91
N ASP A 59 17.65 11.29 -4.09
CA ASP A 59 19.10 11.09 -4.11
C ASP A 59 19.54 9.75 -3.53
N GLU A 60 18.74 9.14 -2.67
CA GLU A 60 18.98 7.82 -2.08
C GLU A 60 18.18 6.71 -2.79
N TRP A 61 17.11 7.08 -3.51
CA TRP A 61 16.21 6.12 -4.13
C TRP A 61 16.84 5.44 -5.36
N THR A 62 16.73 4.12 -5.39
CA THR A 62 17.09 3.29 -6.54
C THR A 62 15.90 2.41 -6.91
N PRO A 63 15.52 2.33 -8.21
CA PRO A 63 14.40 1.49 -8.62
C PRO A 63 14.66 0.02 -8.21
N PRO A 64 13.72 -0.64 -7.50
CA PRO A 64 13.87 -2.05 -7.18
C PRO A 64 13.77 -2.91 -8.45
N PRO A 65 14.27 -4.16 -8.41
CA PRO A 65 13.99 -5.12 -9.47
C PRO A 65 12.47 -5.28 -9.64
N PRO A 66 11.98 -5.50 -10.86
CA PRO A 66 10.56 -5.80 -11.10
C PRO A 66 10.09 -6.96 -10.20
N LEU A 67 8.86 -6.87 -9.70
CA LEU A 67 8.29 -7.90 -8.82
C LEU A 67 8.29 -9.30 -9.48
N GLN A 68 8.24 -9.37 -10.81
CA GLN A 68 8.28 -10.62 -11.57
C GLN A 68 9.65 -11.30 -11.57
N GLU A 69 10.71 -10.54 -11.27
CA GLU A 69 12.08 -11.04 -11.20
C GLU A 69 12.50 -11.41 -9.77
N THR A 70 11.68 -11.09 -8.76
CA THR A 70 11.97 -11.48 -7.39
C THR A 70 11.73 -12.97 -7.18
N THR A 71 12.51 -13.58 -6.30
CA THR A 71 12.33 -15.00 -5.95
C THR A 71 11.16 -15.12 -4.99
N ALA A 72 10.16 -15.92 -5.37
CA ALA A 72 9.07 -16.27 -4.47
C ALA A 72 9.62 -17.17 -3.35
N ILE A 73 9.36 -16.78 -2.11
CA ILE A 73 9.67 -17.55 -0.90
C ILE A 73 8.40 -17.81 -0.12
N ASP A 74 8.41 -18.88 0.67
CA ASP A 74 7.36 -19.12 1.65
C ASP A 74 7.47 -18.11 2.82
N PRO A 75 6.35 -17.74 3.45
CA PRO A 75 6.38 -16.89 4.64
C PRO A 75 7.24 -17.49 5.75
N ASP A 76 8.29 -16.78 6.15
CA ASP A 76 9.23 -17.15 7.21
C ASP A 76 9.06 -16.31 8.47
N GLU A 77 8.48 -15.11 8.35
CA GLU A 77 8.16 -14.24 9.46
C GLU A 77 6.66 -14.27 9.81
N ARG A 78 6.33 -14.62 11.06
CA ARG A 78 4.96 -14.74 11.55
C ARG A 78 4.38 -13.38 11.98
N LEU A 79 3.14 -13.11 11.59
CA LEU A 79 2.35 -11.99 12.09
C LEU A 79 1.51 -12.42 13.30
N HIS A 80 1.59 -11.59 14.35
CA HIS A 80 0.81 -11.71 15.58
C HIS A 80 -0.31 -10.67 15.63
N PHE A 81 -1.48 -11.09 16.09
CA PHE A 81 -2.73 -10.33 16.10
C PHE A 81 -3.35 -10.21 17.50
N ASP A 82 -3.00 -11.10 18.44
CA ASP A 82 -3.51 -11.00 19.80
C ASP A 82 -2.96 -9.75 20.49
N THR A 83 -3.79 -9.14 21.33
CA THR A 83 -3.47 -7.93 22.09
C THR A 83 -3.98 -8.09 23.52
N PRO A 84 -3.40 -7.40 24.52
CA PRO A 84 -3.91 -7.45 25.89
C PRO A 84 -5.39 -7.04 25.97
N GLY A 85 -6.25 -7.93 26.46
CA GLY A 85 -7.70 -7.71 26.47
C GLY A 85 -8.39 -7.88 25.10
N GLY A 86 -7.66 -8.36 24.10
CA GLY A 86 -8.13 -8.56 22.73
C GLY A 86 -9.16 -9.69 22.57
N PRO A 87 -9.86 -9.71 21.43
CA PRO A 87 -10.91 -10.67 21.17
C PRO A 87 -10.36 -12.09 21.04
N VAL A 88 -11.12 -13.09 21.50
CA VAL A 88 -10.75 -14.51 21.43
C VAL A 88 -10.50 -14.97 19.98
N SER A 89 -11.16 -14.35 19.00
CA SER A 89 -10.98 -14.64 17.57
C SER A 89 -9.53 -14.51 17.10
N MET A 90 -8.78 -13.51 17.57
CA MET A 90 -7.37 -13.34 17.15
C MET A 90 -6.48 -14.45 17.69
N ARG A 91 -6.72 -14.88 18.94
CA ARG A 91 -6.04 -16.05 19.53
C ARG A 91 -6.34 -17.33 18.77
N VAL A 92 -7.60 -17.52 18.35
CA VAL A 92 -7.99 -18.68 17.54
C VAL A 92 -7.29 -18.66 16.17
N VAL A 93 -7.24 -17.50 15.50
CA VAL A 93 -6.50 -17.36 14.24
C VAL A 93 -5.03 -17.72 14.43
N GLU A 94 -4.39 -17.20 15.47
CA GLU A 94 -2.98 -17.49 15.74
C GLU A 94 -2.70 -18.97 16.04
N LEU A 95 -3.63 -19.67 16.71
CA LEU A 95 -3.44 -21.08 17.07
C LEU A 95 -3.69 -22.02 15.89
N PHE A 96 -4.71 -21.76 15.07
CA PHE A 96 -5.18 -22.71 14.05
C PHE A 96 -4.76 -22.34 12.63
N THR A 97 -4.58 -21.05 12.35
CA THR A 97 -4.29 -20.53 11.01
C THR A 97 -3.24 -19.42 11.09
N PRO A 98 -1.99 -19.72 11.47
CA PRO A 98 -0.94 -18.71 11.56
C PRO A 98 -0.74 -18.03 10.19
N ILE A 99 -0.60 -16.71 10.22
CA ILE A 99 -0.42 -15.87 9.04
C ILE A 99 0.98 -15.26 9.11
N GLY A 100 1.76 -15.34 8.03
CA GLY A 100 3.08 -14.72 7.93
C GLY A 100 3.18 -13.61 6.89
N ARG A 101 4.33 -12.93 6.83
CA ARG A 101 4.65 -11.96 5.79
C ARG A 101 4.72 -12.65 4.43
N GLY A 102 3.96 -12.15 3.46
CA GLY A 102 3.79 -12.81 2.15
C GLY A 102 2.68 -13.87 2.11
N GLN A 103 1.93 -14.07 3.20
CA GLN A 103 0.83 -15.04 3.23
C GLN A 103 -0.29 -14.65 2.25
N ARG A 104 -0.76 -15.64 1.50
CA ARG A 104 -1.98 -15.56 0.70
C ARG A 104 -3.07 -16.35 1.39
N GLY A 105 -4.10 -15.66 1.88
CA GLY A 105 -5.19 -16.24 2.66
C GLY A 105 -6.55 -16.05 2.01
N LEU A 106 -7.48 -16.95 2.30
CA LEU A 106 -8.88 -16.83 1.90
C LEU A 106 -9.77 -17.02 3.14
N ILE A 107 -10.54 -15.99 3.48
CA ILE A 107 -11.56 -16.09 4.53
C ILE A 107 -12.87 -16.55 3.89
N VAL A 108 -13.20 -17.82 4.06
CA VAL A 108 -14.47 -18.40 3.59
C VAL A 108 -15.53 -18.23 4.67
N ALA A 109 -16.57 -17.45 4.38
CA ALA A 109 -17.60 -17.14 5.36
C ALA A 109 -18.96 -16.88 4.67
N PRO A 110 -20.05 -17.53 5.11
CA PRO A 110 -21.41 -17.21 4.65
C PRO A 110 -21.84 -15.77 5.01
N PRO A 111 -22.91 -15.24 4.39
CA PRO A 111 -23.45 -13.93 4.77
C PRO A 111 -23.79 -13.85 6.26
N ARG A 112 -23.52 -12.69 6.89
CA ARG A 112 -23.85 -12.37 8.30
C ARG A 112 -23.13 -13.22 9.37
N THR A 113 -21.93 -13.71 9.08
CA THR A 113 -21.12 -14.53 10.03
C THR A 113 -19.96 -13.76 10.67
N GLY A 114 -19.93 -12.43 10.54
CA GLY A 114 -18.91 -11.60 11.19
C GLY A 114 -17.60 -11.44 10.42
N LYS A 115 -17.54 -11.78 9.12
CA LYS A 115 -16.36 -11.56 8.25
C LYS A 115 -15.78 -10.15 8.37
N THR A 116 -16.63 -9.13 8.37
CA THR A 116 -16.21 -7.74 8.50
C THR A 116 -15.57 -7.45 9.86
N ILE A 117 -16.16 -7.97 10.95
CA ILE A 117 -15.61 -7.82 12.30
C ILE A 117 -14.26 -8.52 12.41
N LEU A 118 -14.14 -9.72 11.85
CA LEU A 118 -12.86 -10.45 11.84
C LEU A 118 -11.76 -9.67 11.11
N LEU A 119 -12.08 -9.08 9.94
CA LEU A 119 -11.14 -8.23 9.19
C LEU A 119 -10.73 -6.98 9.97
N GLN A 120 -11.67 -6.32 10.66
CA GLN A 120 -11.37 -5.17 11.52
C GLN A 120 -10.45 -5.55 12.69
N GLN A 121 -10.69 -6.72 13.30
CA GLN A 121 -9.86 -7.23 14.39
C GLN A 121 -8.45 -7.58 13.91
N LEU A 122 -8.32 -8.21 12.74
CA LEU A 122 -7.02 -8.48 12.11
C LEU A 122 -6.27 -7.17 11.84
N ALA A 123 -6.95 -6.18 11.25
CA ALA A 123 -6.37 -4.87 10.99
C ALA A 123 -5.88 -4.18 12.26
N HIS A 124 -6.67 -4.23 13.34
CA HIS A 124 -6.30 -3.68 14.63
C HIS A 124 -5.08 -4.40 15.26
N GLY A 125 -5.05 -5.73 15.16
CA GLY A 125 -3.91 -6.54 15.60
C GLY A 125 -2.63 -6.17 14.85
N ILE A 126 -2.70 -6.07 13.52
CA ILE A 126 -1.56 -5.63 12.70
C ILE A 126 -1.11 -4.23 13.07
N SER A 127 -2.02 -3.25 13.15
CA SER A 127 -1.65 -1.86 13.48
C SER A 127 -1.00 -1.72 14.85
N THR A 128 -1.33 -2.61 15.79
CA THR A 128 -0.80 -2.58 17.15
C THR A 128 0.54 -3.30 17.25
N ASN A 129 0.65 -4.47 16.63
CA ASN A 129 1.79 -5.37 16.81
C ASN A 129 2.88 -5.20 15.74
N HIS A 130 2.54 -4.67 14.56
CA HIS A 130 3.43 -4.53 13.39
C HIS A 130 3.29 -3.13 12.77
N PRO A 131 3.74 -2.06 13.46
CA PRO A 131 3.60 -0.69 12.98
C PRO A 131 4.43 -0.40 11.72
N ASP A 132 5.36 -1.28 11.37
CA ASP A 132 6.16 -1.23 10.15
C ASP A 132 5.40 -1.77 8.91
N VAL A 133 4.29 -2.48 9.11
CA VAL A 133 3.50 -3.04 8.01
C VAL A 133 2.58 -1.96 7.43
N TYR A 134 2.75 -1.70 6.13
CA TYR A 134 1.85 -0.83 5.38
C TYR A 134 0.49 -1.53 5.14
N MET A 135 -0.55 -1.07 5.83
CA MET A 135 -1.88 -1.68 5.79
C MET A 135 -2.82 -0.96 4.82
N ILE A 136 -3.42 -1.73 3.91
CA ILE A 136 -4.42 -1.25 2.94
C ILE A 136 -5.73 -2.01 3.17
N VAL A 137 -6.85 -1.28 3.26
CA VAL A 137 -8.21 -1.84 3.30
C VAL A 137 -8.96 -1.33 2.07
N LEU A 138 -9.52 -2.23 1.28
CA LEU A 138 -10.21 -1.96 0.02
C LEU A 138 -11.73 -2.10 0.15
#